data_AF-A0A975R965-F1
#
_entry.id   AF-A0A975R965-F1
#
_cell.length_a   1.000
_cell.length_b   1.000
_cell.length_c   1.000
_cell.angle_alpha   90.00
_cell.angle_beta   90.00
_cell.angle_gamma   90.00
#
_symmetry.space_group_name_H-M   'P 1'
#
loop_
_entity.id
_entity.type
_entity.pdbx_description
1 polymer ?
#
loop_
_entity_poly.entity_id
_entity_poly.type
_entity_poly.pdbx_seq_one_letter_code
_entity_poly.pdbx_strand_id
1 'polypeptide(L)'
;MLYLNVEHLRRCMQTLDSSLTFYRKAEPDSIDQEVFRNAIIKSYELTQETAFKLLKKALKAYGHGGKKLESIPIKTFCAWLLIMT
;
A
#
# COMPACT_ATOMS: atom_id res chain seq x y z
N MET A 1 3.21 -9.80 22.64
CA MET A 1 3.38 -8.49 21.98
C MET A 1 3.35 -8.73 20.48
N LEU A 2 2.46 -8.08 19.72
CA LEU A 2 2.37 -8.30 18.28
C LEU A 2 3.51 -7.55 17.57
N TYR A 3 4.46 -8.26 16.98
CA TYR A 3 5.52 -7.63 16.18
C TYR A 3 5.05 -7.52 14.72
N LEU A 4 4.58 -6.34 14.32
CA LEU A 4 4.29 -6.02 12.92
C LEU A 4 5.57 -5.52 12.27
N ASN A 5 6.17 -6.33 11.40
CA ASN A 5 7.31 -5.89 10.61
C ASN A 5 6.85 -4.93 9.50
N VAL A 6 6.98 -3.63 9.76
CA VAL A 6 6.60 -2.55 8.85
C VAL A 6 7.72 -2.11 7.90
N GLU A 7 8.92 -2.70 7.98
CA GLU A 7 10.07 -2.27 7.17
C GLU A 7 9.81 -2.40 5.67
N HIS A 8 9.11 -3.47 5.27
CA HIS A 8 8.75 -3.66 3.86
C HIS A 8 7.76 -2.60 3.39
N LEU A 9 6.75 -2.27 4.20
CA LEU A 9 5.79 -1.22 3.90
C LEU A 9 6.50 0.14 3.77
N ARG A 10 7.40 0.44 4.71
CA ARG A 10 8.20 1.67 4.71
C ARG A 10 9.03 1.80 3.43
N ARG A 11 9.68 0.70 2.98
CA ARG A 11 10.42 0.70 1.71
C ARG A 11 9.51 0.95 0.52
N CYS A 12 8.34 0.31 0.45
CA CYS A 12 7.38 0.54 -0.64
C CYS A 12 6.92 2.02 -0.68
N MET A 13 6.64 2.62 0.48
CA MET A 13 6.29 4.04 0.58
C MET A 13 7.44 4.96 0.13
N GLN A 14 8.68 4.66 0.51
CA GLN A 14 9.85 5.43 0.07
C GLN A 14 10.07 5.35 -1.45
N THR A 15 9.87 4.17 -2.05
CA THR A 15 9.94 4.01 -3.50
C THR A 15 8.85 4.81 -4.19
N LEU A 16 7.61 4.74 -3.69
CA LEU A 16 6.48 5.49 -4.24
C LEU A 16 6.74 7.00 -4.21
N ASP A 17 7.20 7.54 -3.08
CA ASP A 17 7.53 8.96 -2.91
C ASP A 17 8.66 9.40 -3.86
N SER A 18 9.69 8.56 -4.00
CA SER A 18 10.80 8.81 -4.92
C SER A 18 10.33 8.82 -6.38
N SER A 19 9.54 7.83 -6.80
CA SER A 19 8.98 7.77 -8.16
C SER A 19 8.08 8.97 -8.47
N LEU A 20 7.30 9.44 -7.48
CA LEU A 20 6.46 10.63 -7.62
C LEU A 20 7.30 11.91 -7.73
N THR A 21 8.39 12.00 -6.97
CA THR A 21 9.35 13.10 -7.08
C THR A 21 10.01 13.15 -8.45
N PHE A 22 10.42 12.01 -9.01
CA PHE A 22 11.00 11.95 -10.35
C PHE A 22 9.99 12.23 -11.45
N TYR A 23 8.77 11.69 -11.35
CA TYR A 23 7.69 11.97 -12.28
C TYR A 23 7.40 13.48 -12.41
N ARG A 24 7.36 14.20 -11.27
CA ARG A 24 7.13 15.65 -11.24
C ARG A 24 8.26 16.47 -11.86
N LYS A 25 9.47 15.92 -11.94
CA LYS A 25 10.65 16.58 -12.51
C LYS A 25 10.91 16.19 -13.98
N ALA A 26 10.32 15.09 -14.44
CA ALA A 26 10.48 14.61 -15.79
C ALA A 26 9.78 15.55 -16.80
N GLU A 27 10.37 15.65 -17.99
CA GLU A 27 9.79 16.43 -19.08
C GLU A 27 8.41 15.86 -19.47
N PRO A 28 7.39 16.70 -19.70
CA PRO A 28 6.09 16.25 -20.17
C PRO A 28 6.18 15.42 -21.45
N ASP A 29 5.39 14.34 -21.53
CA ASP A 29 5.33 13.43 -22.69
C ASP A 29 6.67 12.73 -23.04
N SER A 30 7.64 12.78 -22.13
CA SER A 30 8.87 12.00 -22.25
C SER A 30 8.69 10.54 -21.85
N ILE A 31 9.53 9.66 -22.41
CA ILE A 31 9.60 8.25 -22.00
C ILE A 31 9.90 8.13 -20.50
N ASP A 32 10.75 9.00 -19.95
CA ASP A 32 11.07 9.00 -18.52
C ASP A 32 9.81 9.28 -17.68
N GLN A 33 8.97 10.22 -18.10
CA GLN A 33 7.70 10.51 -17.41
C GLN A 33 6.76 9.29 -17.45
N GLU A 34 6.66 8.58 -18.57
CA GLU A 34 5.89 7.33 -18.66
C GLU A 34 6.45 6.22 -17.76
N VAL A 35 7.77 6.06 -17.74
CA VAL A 35 8.46 5.10 -16.87
C VAL A 35 8.18 5.40 -15.40
N PHE A 36 8.27 6.66 -14.97
CA PHE A 36 7.95 7.04 -13.59
C PHE A 36 6.47 6.87 -13.28
N ARG A 37 5.56 7.14 -14.22
CA ARG A 37 4.13 6.87 -14.06
C ARG A 37 3.89 5.37 -13.78
N ASN A 38 4.51 4.49 -14.56
CA ASN A 38 4.40 3.05 -14.37
C ASN A 38 5.00 2.61 -13.02
N ALA A 39 6.13 3.19 -12.63
CA ALA A 39 6.75 2.93 -11.33
C ALA A 39 5.87 3.37 -10.14
N ILE A 40 5.16 4.50 -10.26
CA ILE A 40 4.19 4.98 -9.27
C ILE A 40 3.05 3.97 -9.12
N ILE A 41 2.41 3.60 -10.25
CA ILE A 41 1.30 2.63 -10.24
C ILE A 41 1.74 1.34 -9.56
N LYS A 42 2.91 0.82 -9.94
CA LYS A 42 3.39 -0.45 -9.39
C LYS A 42 3.73 -0.36 -7.90
N SER A 43 4.38 0.74 -7.49
CA SER A 43 4.73 0.97 -6.09
C SER A 43 3.50 1.19 -5.22
N TYR A 44 2.45 1.81 -5.76
CA TYR A 44 1.17 1.97 -5.09
C TYR A 44 0.48 0.63 -4.84
N GLU A 45 0.39 -0.24 -5.86
CA GLU A 45 -0.14 -1.61 -5.72
C GLU A 45 0.58 -2.40 -4.62
N LEU A 46 1.92 -2.38 -4.63
CA LEU A 46 2.76 -3.08 -3.65
C LEU A 46 2.58 -2.53 -2.23
N THR A 47 2.46 -1.21 -2.11
CA THR A 47 2.19 -0.53 -0.83
C THR A 47 0.84 -0.97 -0.28
N GLN A 48 -0.20 -0.96 -1.11
CA GLN A 48 -1.55 -1.38 -0.72
C GLN A 48 -1.59 -2.85 -0.29
N GLU A 49 -0.96 -3.75 -1.06
CA GLU A 49 -0.90 -5.18 -0.72
C GLU A 49 -0.19 -5.40 0.62
N THR A 50 0.94 -4.73 0.84
CA THR A 50 1.73 -4.87 2.07
C THR A 50 0.99 -4.30 3.28
N ALA A 51 0.38 -3.12 3.14
CA ALA A 51 -0.44 -2.51 4.19
C ALA A 51 -1.60 -3.43 4.56
N PHE A 52 -2.29 -4.00 3.57
CA PHE A 52 -3.40 -4.92 3.79
C PHE A 52 -2.97 -6.21 4.51
N LYS A 53 -1.82 -6.79 4.13
CA LYS A 53 -1.23 -7.94 4.84
C LYS A 53 -0.94 -7.62 6.30
N LEU A 54 -0.38 -6.46 6.60
CA LEU A 54 -0.08 -6.03 7.97
C LEU A 54 -1.35 -5.78 8.79
N LEU A 55 -2.35 -5.12 8.19
CA LEU A 55 -3.60 -4.83 8.87
C LEU A 55 -4.42 -6.12 9.12
N LYS A 56 -4.40 -7.09 8.21
CA LYS A 56 -4.93 -8.44 8.46
C LYS A 56 -4.26 -9.11 9.67
N LYS A 57 -2.93 -9.02 9.79
CA LYS A 57 -2.19 -9.54 10.95
C LYS A 57 -2.59 -8.84 12.25
N ALA A 58 -2.76 -7.52 12.21
CA ALA A 58 -3.23 -6.73 13.35
C ALA A 58 -4.62 -7.18 13.79
N LEU A 59 -5.60 -7.23 12.89
CA LEU A 59 -6.98 -7.60 13.22
C LEU A 59 -7.11 -9.05 13.72
N LYS A 60 -6.33 -9.99 13.18
CA LYS A 60 -6.26 -11.37 13.72
C LYS A 60 -5.79 -11.37 15.18
N ALA A 61 -4.83 -10.50 15.54
CA ALA A 61 -4.35 -10.39 16.91
C ALA A 61 -5.40 -9.81 17.88
N TYR A 62 -6.29 -8.96 17.39
CA TYR A 62 -7.40 -8.38 18.16
C TYR A 62 -8.64 -9.31 18.25
N GLY A 63 -8.52 -10.59 17.89
CA GLY A 63 -9.57 -11.59 18.11
C GLY A 63 -10.63 -11.70 17.01
N HIS A 64 -10.41 -11.08 15.84
CA HIS A 64 -11.32 -11.26 14.70
C HIS A 64 -11.09 -12.63 14.03
N GLY A 65 -12.11 -13.50 14.06
CA GLY A 65 -12.08 -14.85 13.52
C GLY A 65 -11.63 -14.91 12.06
N GLY A 66 -10.53 -15.63 11.81
CA GLY A 66 -9.74 -15.53 10.57
C GLY A 66 -10.50 -15.76 9.26
N LYS A 67 -11.62 -16.53 9.25
CA LYS A 67 -12.37 -16.83 8.02
C LYS A 67 -13.06 -15.61 7.40
N LYS A 68 -13.58 -14.68 8.21
CA LYS A 68 -14.30 -13.50 7.70
C LYS A 68 -13.35 -12.43 7.19
N LEU A 69 -12.12 -12.40 7.71
CA LEU A 69 -11.10 -11.40 7.38
C LEU A 69 -10.36 -11.72 6.07
N GLU A 70 -10.16 -13.00 5.78
CA GLU A 70 -9.48 -13.49 4.58
C GLU A 70 -10.26 -13.13 3.30
N SER A 71 -11.60 -13.18 3.36
CA SER A 71 -12.52 -12.94 2.23
C SER A 71 -12.87 -11.48 1.96
N ILE A 72 -12.42 -10.53 2.81
CA ILE A 72 -12.72 -9.12 2.61
C ILE A 72 -11.95 -8.60 1.39
N PRO A 73 -12.63 -8.08 0.36
CA PRO A 73 -11.98 -7.42 -0.75
C PRO A 73 -11.23 -6.18 -0.26
N ILE A 74 -10.06 -5.91 -0.85
CA ILE A 74 -9.23 -4.72 -0.52
C ILE A 74 -10.07 -3.43 -0.56
N LYS A 75 -10.96 -3.29 -1.56
CA LYS A 75 -11.90 -2.17 -1.71
C LYS A 75 -12.82 -1.96 -0.49
N THR A 76 -13.33 -3.05 0.09
CA THR A 76 -14.24 -3.01 1.24
C THR A 76 -13.50 -2.57 2.50
N PHE A 77 -12.21 -2.85 2.57
CA PHE A 77 -11.37 -2.53 3.70
C PHE A 77 -10.88 -1.08 3.71
N CYS A 78 -10.57 -0.52 2.52
CA CYS A 78 -10.32 0.91 2.38
C CYS A 78 -11.53 1.75 2.82
N ALA A 79 -12.75 1.27 2.54
CA ALA A 79 -13.97 1.91 3.01
C ALA A 79 -14.11 1.88 4.55
N TRP A 80 -13.68 0.80 5.21
CA TRP A 80 -13.67 0.71 6.67
C TRP A 80 -12.67 1.69 7.30
N LEU A 81 -11.49 1.89 6.69
CA LEU A 81 -10.49 2.83 7.18
C LEU A 81 -11.00 4.30 7.11
N LEU A 82 -11.72 4.64 6.05
CA LEU A 82 -12.33 5.96 5.86
C LEU A 82 -13.48 6.26 6.84
N ILE A 83 -14.17 5.24 7.35
CA ILE A 83 -15.23 5.40 8.37
C ILE A 83 -14.63 5.57 9.78
N MET A 84 -13.38 5.15 9.99
CA MET A 84 -12.69 5.22 11.28
C MET A 84 -11.75 6.43 11.45
N THR A 85 -11.67 7.32 10.46
CA THR A 85 -10.90 8.58 10.50
C THR A 85 -11.86 9.76 10.55
#